data_AF-X0WWA0-F1
#
_entry.id   AF-X0WWA0-F1
#
_cell.length_a   1.000
_cell.length_b   1.000
_cell.length_c   1.000
_cell.angle_alpha   90.00
_cell.angle_beta   90.00
_cell.angle_gamma   90.00
#
_symmetry.space_group_name_H-M   'P 1'
#
loop_
_entity.id
_entity.type
_entity.pdbx_description
1 polymer ?
#
loop_
_entity_poly.entity_id
_entity_poly.type
_entity_poly.pdbx_seq_one_letter_code
_entity_poly.pdbx_strand_id
1 'polypeptide(L)'
;MGAIMEKIGREALIGFVVGLIVGLIIGLPILGWWVFPVQWYDADPFDLRQSSQEAYISMLADSYTLNTNVALARQRVEGWDPKDLGQVIGQLQATASDGAQVQRLDNLAAALGVRAEVVPPEPAVQPTTASTLVRRLVPILGIVVAAALVIAGVMVGISLLRERRREEPAKPGRRPPPVRQAAKPEDAGEPLGRFVASYSL
;
A
#
# COMPACT_ATOMS: atom_id res chain seq x y z
N MET A 1 -10.75 10.08 -45.24
CA MET A 1 -11.17 10.67 -43.94
C MET A 1 -11.15 9.67 -42.76
N GLY A 2 -10.64 8.43 -42.89
CA GLY A 2 -10.60 7.46 -41.77
C GLY A 2 -9.35 7.53 -40.89
N ALA A 3 -8.18 7.81 -41.46
CA ALA A 3 -6.89 7.66 -40.77
C ALA A 3 -6.61 8.71 -39.68
N ILE A 4 -7.22 9.89 -39.77
CA ILE A 4 -6.98 11.00 -38.83
C ILE A 4 -7.82 10.81 -37.56
N MET A 5 -9.06 10.33 -37.70
CA MET A 5 -9.95 10.04 -36.56
C MET A 5 -9.44 8.85 -35.73
N GLU A 6 -8.81 7.85 -36.37
CA GLU A 6 -8.23 6.70 -35.68
C GLU A 6 -7.01 7.09 -34.82
N LYS A 7 -6.16 8.00 -35.31
CA LYS A 7 -5.00 8.50 -34.55
C LYS A 7 -5.43 9.30 -33.32
N ILE A 8 -6.43 10.17 -33.44
CA ILE A 8 -6.89 11.00 -32.32
C ILE A 8 -7.45 10.14 -31.17
N GLY A 9 -8.21 9.09 -31.48
CA GLY A 9 -8.71 8.14 -30.47
C GLY A 9 -7.59 7.30 -29.85
N ARG A 10 -6.59 6.89 -30.64
CA ARG A 10 -5.47 6.07 -30.19
C ARG A 10 -4.51 6.84 -29.28
N GLU A 11 -4.15 8.08 -29.61
CA GLU A 11 -3.28 8.91 -28.76
C GLU A 11 -3.98 9.29 -27.44
N ALA A 12 -5.29 9.56 -27.48
CA ALA A 12 -6.08 9.78 -26.27
C ALA A 12 -6.19 8.53 -25.39
N LEU A 13 -6.37 7.35 -26.01
CA LEU A 13 -6.39 6.06 -25.31
C LEU A 13 -5.03 5.74 -24.69
N ILE A 14 -3.92 5.99 -25.42
CA ILE A 14 -2.57 5.82 -24.90
C ILE A 14 -2.33 6.77 -23.74
N GLY A 15 -2.70 8.05 -23.86
CA GLY A 15 -2.61 9.02 -22.77
C GLY A 15 -3.40 8.60 -21.53
N PHE A 16 -4.61 8.05 -21.71
CA PHE A 16 -5.41 7.51 -20.62
C PHE A 16 -4.76 6.30 -19.94
N VAL A 17 -4.25 5.35 -20.71
CA VAL A 17 -3.58 4.15 -20.19
C VAL A 17 -2.29 4.52 -19.46
N VAL A 18 -1.48 5.42 -20.04
CA VAL A 18 -0.25 5.90 -19.40
C VAL A 18 -0.58 6.66 -18.10
N GLY A 19 -1.60 7.52 -18.10
CA GLY A 19 -2.06 8.22 -16.91
C GLY A 19 -2.56 7.26 -15.82
N LEU A 20 -3.29 6.21 -16.19
CA LEU A 20 -3.75 5.17 -15.27
C LEU A 20 -2.56 4.39 -14.66
N ILE A 21 -1.59 4.00 -15.48
CA ILE A 21 -0.40 3.28 -15.03
C ILE A 21 0.43 4.14 -14.09
N VAL A 22 0.68 5.40 -14.45
CA VAL A 22 1.43 6.34 -13.59
C VAL A 22 0.66 6.62 -12.30
N GLY A 23 -0.66 6.81 -12.38
CA GLY A 23 -1.54 6.98 -11.22
C GLY A 23 -1.58 5.76 -10.31
N LEU A 24 -1.53 4.54 -10.85
CA LEU A 24 -1.46 3.31 -10.07
C LEU A 24 -0.08 3.11 -9.44
N ILE A 25 0.99 3.35 -10.20
CA ILE A 25 2.38 3.24 -9.73
C ILE A 25 2.66 4.24 -8.61
N ILE A 26 2.04 5.44 -8.63
CA ILE A 26 2.23 6.44 -7.59
C ILE A 26 1.21 6.27 -6.47
N GLY A 27 -0.06 6.02 -6.82
CA GLY A 27 -1.16 5.90 -5.87
C GLY A 27 -1.07 4.65 -5.01
N LEU A 28 -0.74 3.49 -5.59
CA LEU A 28 -0.71 2.23 -4.85
C LEU A 28 0.39 2.18 -3.76
N PRO A 29 1.66 2.57 -4.00
CA PRO A 29 2.66 2.57 -2.93
C PRO A 29 2.41 3.69 -1.91
N ILE A 30 1.98 4.89 -2.34
CA ILE A 30 1.79 6.01 -1.41
C ILE A 30 0.55 5.76 -0.52
N LEU A 31 -0.58 5.34 -1.09
CA LEU A 31 -1.79 5.07 -0.31
C LEU A 31 -1.74 3.70 0.38
N GLY A 32 -1.14 2.69 -0.25
CA GLY A 32 -1.12 1.33 0.28
C GLY A 32 -0.09 1.11 1.39
N TRP A 33 1.09 1.73 1.30
CA TRP A 33 2.20 1.46 2.22
C TRP A 33 2.53 2.63 3.15
N TRP A 34 2.32 3.89 2.73
CA TRP A 34 2.61 5.07 3.56
C TRP A 34 1.48 5.41 4.53
N VAL A 35 0.22 5.20 4.15
CA VAL A 35 -0.96 5.47 5.00
C VAL A 35 -1.28 4.29 5.93
N PHE A 36 -0.99 3.06 5.50
CA PHE A 36 -1.22 1.83 6.27
C PHE A 36 0.07 1.03 6.42
N PRO A 37 0.97 1.42 7.35
CA PRO A 37 2.16 0.63 7.62
C PRO A 37 1.76 -0.76 8.15
N VAL A 38 2.21 -1.82 7.47
CA VAL A 38 2.01 -3.20 7.92
C VAL A 38 2.96 -3.46 9.08
N GLN A 39 2.39 -3.65 10.28
CA GLN A 39 3.14 -4.07 11.46
C GLN A 39 3.13 -5.60 11.50
N TRP A 40 4.29 -6.21 11.34
CA TRP A 40 4.48 -7.63 11.53
C TRP A 40 4.79 -7.87 13.00
N TYR A 41 3.96 -8.66 13.66
CA TYR A 41 4.22 -9.15 15.01
C TYR A 41 4.65 -10.60 14.88
N ASP A 42 5.71 -10.98 15.58
CA ASP A 42 6.08 -12.38 15.73
C ASP A 42 4.93 -13.08 16.46
N ALA A 43 4.35 -14.09 15.82
CA ALA A 43 3.24 -14.85 16.38
C ALA A 43 3.83 -16.06 17.11
N ASP A 44 3.71 -16.05 18.42
CA ASP A 44 4.13 -17.18 19.25
C ASP A 44 3.01 -18.23 19.36
N PRO A 45 3.32 -19.47 19.80
CA PRO A 45 2.33 -20.55 19.92
C PRO A 45 1.09 -20.19 20.76
N PHE A 46 1.22 -19.25 21.69
CA PHE A 46 0.13 -18.76 22.54
C PHE A 46 -0.77 -17.72 21.84
N ASP A 47 -0.34 -17.07 20.76
CA ASP A 47 -1.16 -16.11 19.99
C ASP A 47 -2.14 -16.80 19.02
N LEU A 48 -2.01 -18.12 18.88
CA LEU A 48 -2.86 -18.90 17.99
C LEU A 48 -4.30 -18.98 18.51
N ARG A 49 -5.22 -19.29 17.60
CA ARG A 49 -6.61 -19.62 17.96
C ARG A 49 -6.63 -20.86 18.86
N GLN A 50 -7.58 -20.93 19.77
CA GLN A 50 -7.74 -22.01 20.76
C GLN A 50 -7.58 -23.42 20.17
N SER A 51 -8.26 -23.74 19.05
CA SER A 51 -8.15 -25.07 18.41
C SER A 51 -6.74 -25.40 17.92
N SER A 52 -5.95 -24.38 17.56
CA SER A 52 -4.56 -24.55 17.13
C SER A 52 -3.60 -24.61 18.31
N GLN A 53 -3.91 -23.92 19.42
CA GLN A 53 -3.20 -24.11 20.70
C GLN A 53 -3.37 -25.55 21.20
N GLU A 54 -4.58 -26.10 21.14
CA GLU A 54 -4.86 -27.50 21.49
C GLU A 54 -4.07 -28.48 20.60
N ALA A 55 -4.08 -28.25 19.28
CA ALA A 55 -3.29 -29.07 18.35
C ALA A 55 -1.78 -28.98 18.65
N TYR A 56 -1.27 -27.79 18.97
CA TYR A 56 0.14 -27.61 19.34
C TYR A 56 0.51 -28.37 20.62
N ILE A 57 -0.31 -28.27 21.68
CA ILE A 57 -0.06 -28.95 22.96
C ILE A 57 -0.16 -30.47 22.84
N SER A 58 -1.10 -30.98 22.03
CA SER A 58 -1.16 -32.43 21.76
C SER A 58 0.09 -32.94 21.04
N MET A 59 0.58 -32.22 20.01
CA MET A 59 1.85 -32.53 19.36
C MET A 59 3.04 -32.44 20.31
N LEU A 60 3.03 -31.45 21.22
CA LEU A 60 4.07 -31.29 22.22
C LEU A 60 4.07 -32.46 23.20
N ALA A 61 2.90 -32.93 23.64
CA ALA A 61 2.76 -34.09 24.51
C ALA A 61 3.28 -35.36 23.83
N ASP A 62 2.91 -35.58 22.56
CA ASP A 62 3.40 -36.71 21.77
C ASP A 62 4.92 -36.65 21.61
N SER A 63 5.46 -35.49 21.24
CA SER A 63 6.91 -35.26 21.11
C SER A 63 7.65 -35.49 22.44
N TYR A 64 7.06 -35.07 23.57
CA TYR A 64 7.61 -35.30 24.90
C TYR A 64 7.62 -36.79 25.26
N THR A 65 6.59 -37.55 24.89
CA THR A 65 6.57 -39.00 25.19
C THR A 65 7.61 -39.80 24.41
N LEU A 66 8.02 -39.31 23.24
CA LEU A 66 9.06 -39.95 22.43
C LEU A 66 10.48 -39.55 22.88
N ASN A 67 10.68 -38.28 23.22
CA ASN A 67 12.02 -37.74 23.50
C ASN A 67 12.34 -37.63 25.00
N THR A 68 11.33 -37.64 25.87
CA THR A 68 11.40 -37.46 27.34
C THR A 68 12.25 -36.25 27.77
N ASN A 69 12.38 -35.25 26.89
CA ASN A 69 13.22 -34.09 27.13
C ASN A 69 12.40 -32.93 27.71
N VAL A 70 12.43 -32.81 29.04
CA VAL A 70 11.71 -31.78 29.78
C VAL A 70 12.25 -30.37 29.47
N ALA A 71 13.55 -30.23 29.23
CA ALA A 71 14.17 -28.94 28.95
C ALA A 71 13.64 -28.36 27.62
N LEU A 72 13.56 -29.22 26.60
CA LEU A 72 13.00 -28.84 25.31
C LEU A 72 11.50 -28.51 25.39
N ALA A 73 10.74 -29.29 26.18
CA ALA A 73 9.32 -29.02 26.38
C ALA A 73 9.10 -27.65 27.06
N ARG A 74 9.91 -27.32 28.08
CA ARG A 74 9.87 -26.01 28.74
C ARG A 74 10.23 -24.85 27.82
N GLN A 75 11.27 -25.02 27.00
CA GLN A 75 11.67 -24.00 26.02
C GLN A 75 10.55 -23.72 25.00
N ARG A 76 9.78 -24.75 24.60
CA ARG A 76 8.70 -24.60 23.62
C ARG A 76 7.46 -23.90 24.15
N VAL A 77 7.25 -23.91 25.46
CA VAL A 77 6.16 -23.18 26.13
C VAL A 77 6.68 -21.94 26.84
N GLU A 78 7.92 -21.55 26.58
CA GLU A 78 8.52 -20.36 27.16
C GLU A 78 7.73 -19.12 26.71
N GLY A 79 7.31 -18.29 27.67
CA GLY A 79 6.44 -17.13 27.41
C GLY A 79 4.94 -17.40 27.55
N TRP A 80 4.50 -18.66 27.62
CA TRP A 80 3.09 -18.98 27.91
C TRP A 80 2.76 -18.70 29.38
N ASP A 81 1.66 -18.00 29.66
CA ASP A 81 1.11 -17.92 31.02
C ASP A 81 0.79 -19.34 31.56
N PRO A 82 1.28 -19.72 32.75
CA PRO A 82 1.04 -21.04 33.31
C PRO A 82 -0.45 -21.40 33.47
N LYS A 83 -1.32 -20.40 33.65
CA LYS A 83 -2.77 -20.62 33.78
C LYS A 83 -3.38 -20.99 32.43
N ASP A 84 -3.08 -20.24 31.38
CA ASP A 84 -3.61 -20.48 30.04
C ASP A 84 -3.14 -21.84 29.52
N LEU A 85 -1.88 -22.19 29.78
CA LEU A 85 -1.33 -23.50 29.45
C LEU A 85 -2.08 -24.64 30.18
N GLY A 86 -2.36 -24.44 31.47
CA GLY A 86 -3.17 -25.38 32.27
C GLY A 86 -4.60 -25.51 31.75
N GLN A 87 -5.17 -24.44 31.22
CA GLN A 87 -6.50 -24.45 30.60
C GLN A 87 -6.54 -25.26 29.33
N VAL A 88 -5.60 -25.03 28.42
CA VAL A 88 -5.52 -25.77 27.15
C VAL A 88 -5.30 -27.27 27.40
N ILE A 89 -4.41 -27.62 28.34
CA ILE A 89 -4.20 -29.02 28.74
C ILE A 89 -5.49 -29.62 29.33
N GLY A 90 -6.18 -28.91 30.22
CA GLY A 90 -7.43 -29.38 30.82
C GLY A 90 -8.55 -29.60 29.80
N GLN A 91 -8.69 -28.69 28.84
CA GLN A 91 -9.67 -28.81 27.75
C GLN A 91 -9.36 -30.00 26.82
N LEU A 92 -8.09 -30.22 26.50
CA LEU A 92 -7.65 -31.40 25.75
C LEU A 92 -7.95 -32.69 26.50
N GLN A 93 -7.70 -32.73 27.81
CA GLN A 93 -8.00 -33.90 28.64
C GLN A 93 -9.51 -34.19 28.70
N ALA A 94 -10.35 -33.15 28.77
CA ALA A 94 -11.79 -33.28 28.78
C ALA A 94 -12.37 -33.78 27.43
N THR A 95 -11.70 -33.46 26.32
CA THR A 95 -12.12 -33.84 24.95
C THR A 95 -11.46 -35.13 24.46
N ALA A 96 -10.39 -35.58 25.12
CA ALA A 96 -9.66 -36.79 24.76
C ALA A 96 -10.56 -38.03 24.79
N SER A 97 -10.56 -38.78 23.68
CA SER A 97 -11.34 -40.01 23.56
C SER A 97 -10.57 -41.26 24.03
N ASP A 98 -9.25 -41.15 24.20
CA ASP A 98 -8.35 -42.24 24.58
C ASP A 98 -7.66 -41.92 25.92
N GLY A 99 -7.70 -42.86 26.86
CA GLY A 99 -6.99 -42.76 28.13
C GLY A 99 -5.47 -42.64 27.97
N ALA A 100 -4.91 -43.20 26.88
CA ALA A 100 -3.50 -43.01 26.58
C ALA A 100 -3.16 -41.55 26.27
N GLN A 101 -4.05 -40.81 25.60
CA GLN A 101 -3.85 -39.39 25.31
C GLN A 101 -3.88 -38.55 26.59
N VAL A 102 -4.83 -38.84 27.49
CA VAL A 102 -4.90 -38.19 28.81
C VAL A 102 -3.61 -38.41 29.60
N GLN A 103 -3.09 -39.63 29.61
CA GLN A 103 -1.84 -39.96 30.31
C GLN A 103 -0.63 -39.20 29.74
N ARG A 104 -0.55 -39.00 28.42
CA ARG A 104 0.53 -38.22 27.79
C ARG A 104 0.46 -36.75 28.21
N LEU A 105 -0.75 -36.19 28.26
CA LEU A 105 -1.00 -34.83 28.72
C LEU A 105 -0.69 -34.66 30.21
N ASP A 106 -1.03 -35.62 31.06
CA ASP A 106 -0.67 -35.62 32.49
C ASP A 106 0.85 -35.64 32.69
N ASN A 107 1.55 -36.49 31.94
CA ASN A 107 3.01 -36.56 32.01
C ASN A 107 3.67 -35.24 31.57
N LEU A 108 3.13 -34.59 30.54
CA LEU A 108 3.58 -33.27 30.10
C LEU A 108 3.29 -32.20 31.18
N ALA A 109 2.07 -32.16 31.71
CA ALA A 109 1.67 -31.21 32.75
C ALA A 109 2.54 -31.34 34.01
N ALA A 110 2.79 -32.57 34.45
CA ALA A 110 3.69 -32.86 35.57
C ALA A 110 5.13 -32.42 35.29
N ALA A 111 5.64 -32.62 34.07
CA ALA A 111 6.98 -32.21 33.68
C ALA A 111 7.15 -30.68 33.61
N LEU A 112 6.09 -29.97 33.22
CA LEU A 112 6.05 -28.51 33.16
C LEU A 112 5.71 -27.87 34.51
N GLY A 113 5.24 -28.66 35.49
CA GLY A 113 4.80 -28.16 36.80
C GLY A 113 3.50 -27.35 36.74
N VAL A 114 2.69 -27.59 35.70
CA VAL A 114 1.43 -26.89 35.45
C VAL A 114 0.27 -27.78 35.84
N ARG A 115 -0.75 -27.20 36.48
CA ARG A 115 -1.98 -27.91 36.85
C ARG A 115 -3.02 -27.72 35.75
N ALA A 116 -3.58 -28.82 35.25
CA ALA A 116 -4.70 -28.77 34.33
C ALA A 116 -5.94 -28.19 35.04
N GLU A 117 -6.55 -27.19 34.43
CA GLU A 117 -7.76 -26.55 34.94
C GLU A 117 -8.78 -26.45 33.81
N VAL A 118 -9.95 -27.08 33.97
CA VAL A 118 -10.99 -27.01 32.95
C VAL A 118 -11.79 -25.73 33.19
N VAL A 119 -11.49 -24.68 32.43
CA VAL A 119 -12.32 -23.48 32.38
C VAL A 119 -13.37 -23.67 31.29
N PRO A 120 -14.67 -23.46 31.59
CA PRO A 120 -15.74 -23.50 30.60
C PRO A 120 -15.39 -22.57 29.42
N PRO A 121 -15.67 -22.97 28.17
CA PRO A 121 -15.31 -22.17 27.02
C PRO A 121 -15.91 -20.76 27.18
N GLU A 122 -15.03 -19.76 27.22
CA GLU A 122 -15.47 -18.37 27.20
C GLU A 122 -16.23 -18.15 25.87
N PRO A 123 -17.44 -17.56 25.90
CA PRO A 123 -18.21 -17.38 24.69
C PRO A 123 -17.38 -16.65 23.65
N ALA A 124 -17.12 -17.32 22.53
CA ALA A 124 -16.38 -16.77 21.42
C ALA A 124 -16.90 -15.36 21.11
N VAL A 125 -16.01 -14.37 21.29
CA VAL A 125 -16.28 -12.99 20.87
C VAL A 125 -16.62 -13.03 19.39
N GLN A 126 -17.91 -12.90 19.08
CA GLN A 126 -18.40 -12.76 17.72
C GLN A 126 -17.61 -11.62 17.07
N PRO A 127 -17.18 -11.75 15.80
CA PRO A 127 -16.48 -10.68 15.13
C PRO A 127 -17.34 -9.43 15.27
N THR A 128 -16.83 -8.45 16.00
CA THR A 128 -17.54 -7.19 16.21
C THR A 128 -17.81 -6.65 14.83
N THR A 129 -19.08 -6.66 14.44
CA THR A 129 -19.54 -6.12 13.16
C THR A 129 -18.94 -4.72 13.06
N ALA A 130 -18.08 -4.55 12.05
CA ALA A 130 -17.27 -3.35 11.86
C ALA A 130 -18.10 -2.11 12.18
N SER A 131 -17.63 -1.36 13.19
CA SER A 131 -18.30 -0.22 13.80
C SER A 131 -19.05 0.60 12.75
N THR A 132 -20.34 0.82 12.99
CA THR A 132 -21.27 1.61 12.17
C THR A 132 -20.71 2.99 11.78
N LEU A 133 -19.72 3.47 12.54
CA LEU A 133 -18.95 4.68 12.28
C LEU A 133 -18.04 4.57 11.04
N VAL A 134 -17.31 3.45 10.87
CA VAL A 134 -16.44 3.21 9.72
C VAL A 134 -17.28 3.15 8.44
N ARG A 135 -18.43 2.47 8.49
CA ARG A 135 -19.38 2.40 7.37
C ARG A 135 -19.98 3.76 6.98
N ARG A 136 -20.04 4.73 7.91
CA ARG A 136 -20.51 6.10 7.65
C ARG A 136 -19.41 7.04 7.14
N LEU A 137 -18.13 6.79 7.46
CA LEU A 137 -17.01 7.65 7.05
C LEU A 137 -16.46 7.31 5.66
N VAL A 138 -16.53 6.03 5.24
CA VAL A 138 -16.13 5.58 3.89
C VAL A 138 -16.81 6.35 2.74
N PRO A 139 -18.15 6.59 2.73
CA PRO A 139 -18.77 7.36 1.66
C PRO A 139 -18.35 8.85 1.68
N ILE A 140 -18.10 9.43 2.86
CA ILE A 140 -17.68 10.83 2.99
C ILE A 140 -16.29 11.03 2.40
N LEU A 141 -15.35 10.12 2.70
CA LEU A 141 -14.01 10.14 2.11
C LEU A 141 -14.06 9.91 0.59
N GLY A 142 -14.91 8.99 0.13
CA GLY A 142 -15.13 8.75 -1.30
C GLY A 142 -15.69 9.96 -2.04
N ILE A 143 -16.61 10.71 -1.42
CA ILE A 143 -17.17 11.94 -1.99
C ILE A 143 -16.11 13.06 -2.07
N VAL A 144 -15.25 13.19 -1.06
CA VAL A 144 -14.17 14.19 -1.07
C VAL A 144 -13.15 13.89 -2.17
N VAL A 145 -12.77 12.62 -2.34
CA VAL A 145 -11.86 12.20 -3.43
C VAL A 145 -12.52 12.39 -4.79
N ALA A 146 -13.81 12.04 -4.93
CA ALA A 146 -14.55 12.27 -6.18
C ALA A 146 -14.67 13.77 -6.51
N ALA A 147 -14.93 14.62 -5.51
CA ALA A 147 -14.97 16.07 -5.70
C ALA A 147 -13.59 16.62 -6.12
N ALA A 148 -12.51 16.15 -5.51
CA ALA A 148 -11.14 16.53 -5.91
C ALA A 148 -10.82 16.11 -7.35
N LEU A 149 -11.23 14.90 -7.77
CA LEU A 149 -11.06 14.42 -9.14
C LEU A 149 -11.91 15.19 -10.15
N VAL A 150 -13.14 15.59 -9.78
CA VAL A 150 -13.99 16.43 -10.62
C VAL A 150 -13.38 17.83 -10.75
N ILE A 151 -12.87 18.42 -9.68
CA ILE A 151 -12.21 19.73 -9.72
C ILE A 151 -10.96 19.66 -10.61
N ALA A 152 -10.13 18.63 -10.46
CA ALA A 152 -8.95 18.42 -11.30
C ALA A 152 -9.34 18.21 -12.78
N GLY A 153 -10.36 17.40 -13.05
CA GLY A 153 -10.88 17.16 -14.40
C GLY A 153 -11.45 18.42 -15.06
N VAL A 154 -12.20 19.23 -14.31
CA VAL A 154 -12.72 20.53 -14.78
C VAL A 154 -11.58 21.52 -15.02
N MET A 155 -10.57 21.55 -14.15
CA MET A 155 -9.42 22.44 -14.29
C MET A 155 -8.60 22.12 -15.55
N VAL A 156 -8.40 20.82 -15.84
CA VAL A 156 -7.76 20.35 -17.08
C VAL A 156 -8.64 20.62 -18.31
N GLY A 157 -9.96 20.40 -18.20
CA GLY A 157 -10.90 20.71 -19.27
C GLY A 157 -10.89 22.21 -19.64
N ILE A 158 -10.85 23.09 -18.64
CA ILE A 158 -10.76 24.54 -18.84
C ILE A 158 -9.40 24.93 -19.42
N SER A 159 -8.28 24.33 -18.97
CA SER A 159 -6.96 24.66 -19.52
C SER A 159 -6.85 24.31 -21.01
N LEU A 160 -7.36 23.14 -21.39
CA LEU A 160 -7.40 22.69 -22.78
C LEU A 160 -8.30 23.56 -23.67
N LEU A 161 -9.42 24.07 -23.12
CA LEU A 161 -10.30 25.00 -23.83
C LEU A 161 -9.69 26.42 -23.94
N ARG A 162 -8.85 26.80 -22.98
CA ARG A 162 -8.15 28.09 -22.96
C ARG A 162 -6.98 28.12 -23.93
N GLU A 163 -6.34 26.98 -24.17
CA GLU A 163 -5.29 26.80 -25.18
C GLU A 163 -5.86 26.92 -26.60
N ARG A 164 -7.03 26.30 -26.86
CA ARG A 164 -7.76 26.46 -28.13
C ARG A 164 -8.22 27.88 -28.41
N ARG A 165 -8.56 28.66 -27.37
CA ARG A 165 -8.91 30.09 -27.51
C ARG A 165 -7.70 31.01 -27.71
N ARG A 166 -6.48 30.56 -27.49
CA ARG A 166 -5.27 31.32 -27.85
C ARG A 166 -4.98 31.26 -29.35
N GLU A 167 -5.61 30.33 -30.06
CA GLU A 167 -5.52 30.19 -31.50
C GLU A 167 -6.79 30.74 -32.18
N GLU A 168 -6.95 32.08 -32.22
CA GLU A 168 -7.62 32.85 -33.30
C GLU A 168 -7.83 34.32 -32.90
N PRO A 169 -7.77 35.33 -33.81
CA PRO A 169 -7.05 35.47 -35.07
C PRO A 169 -5.95 36.55 -34.98
N ALA A 170 -5.02 36.57 -35.95
CA ALA A 170 -4.02 37.62 -36.09
C ALA A 170 -4.68 39.02 -36.18
N LYS A 171 -4.53 39.84 -35.14
CA LYS A 171 -4.76 41.29 -35.24
C LYS A 171 -3.78 41.86 -36.28
N PRO A 172 -4.21 42.62 -37.30
CA PRO A 172 -3.29 43.29 -38.19
C PRO A 172 -2.49 44.31 -37.37
N GLY A 173 -1.20 44.03 -37.21
CA GLY A 173 -0.26 44.93 -36.54
C GLY A 173 -0.24 46.29 -37.24
N ARG A 174 -0.27 47.36 -36.44
CA ARG A 174 0.03 48.73 -36.83
C ARG A 174 1.21 48.76 -37.82
N ARG A 175 1.01 49.41 -38.98
CA ARG A 175 2.10 49.82 -39.87
C ARG A 175 3.19 50.52 -39.05
N PRO A 176 4.47 50.08 -39.13
CA PRO A 176 5.56 50.94 -38.68
C PRO A 176 5.65 52.17 -39.60
N PRO A 177 6.08 53.34 -39.09
CA PRO A 177 6.26 54.54 -39.91
C PRO A 177 7.31 54.27 -41.00
N PRO A 178 7.22 54.94 -42.18
CA PRO A 178 8.20 54.75 -43.23
C PRO A 178 9.59 55.09 -42.71
N VAL A 179 10.48 54.09 -42.73
CA VAL A 179 11.90 54.26 -42.45
C VAL A 179 12.45 55.21 -43.51
N ARG A 180 12.89 56.39 -43.07
CA ARG A 180 13.64 57.35 -43.90
C ARG A 180 14.89 56.61 -44.38
N GLN A 181 14.96 56.30 -45.67
CA GLN A 181 16.12 55.63 -46.26
C GLN A 181 17.36 56.47 -45.94
N ALA A 182 18.24 55.92 -45.10
CA ALA A 182 19.57 56.47 -44.89
C ALA A 182 20.30 56.42 -46.24
N ALA A 183 20.84 57.56 -46.65
CA ALA A 183 21.54 57.72 -47.91
C ALA A 183 22.61 56.63 -48.08
N LYS A 184 22.63 56.05 -49.27
CA LYS A 184 23.61 55.09 -49.76
C LYS A 184 25.01 55.70 -49.65
N PRO A 185 25.98 55.08 -48.95
CA PRO A 185 27.36 55.57 -48.93
C PRO A 185 28.06 55.07 -50.19
N GLU A 186 27.88 55.78 -51.30
CA GLU A 186 28.66 55.54 -52.54
C GLU A 186 29.86 56.49 -52.69
N ASP A 187 30.24 57.22 -51.65
CA ASP A 187 31.33 58.22 -51.74
C ASP A 187 32.25 58.26 -50.50
N ALA A 188 32.57 57.10 -49.92
CA ALA A 188 33.63 56.99 -48.92
C ALA A 188 34.71 56.04 -49.42
N GLY A 189 35.78 56.63 -49.97
CA GLY A 189 36.98 55.93 -50.40
C GLY A 189 37.61 55.10 -49.28
N GLU A 190 38.26 54.02 -49.73
CA GLU A 190 39.18 53.13 -49.02
C GLU A 190 38.71 52.55 -47.67
N PRO A 191 38.56 51.22 -47.53
CA PRO A 191 38.13 50.62 -46.27
C PRO A 191 39.22 50.77 -45.19
N LEU A 192 39.08 51.80 -44.35
CA LEU A 192 39.82 51.99 -43.11
C LEU A 192 39.43 50.91 -42.09
N GLY A 193 40.13 49.77 -42.15
CA GLY A 193 40.15 48.79 -41.06
C GLY A 193 39.65 47.41 -41.46
N ARG A 194 40.60 46.46 -41.58
CA ARG A 194 40.32 45.03 -41.60
C ARG A 194 40.31 44.55 -40.14
N PHE A 195 39.13 44.31 -39.56
CA PHE A 195 39.04 43.73 -38.22
C PHE A 195 39.06 42.20 -38.31
N VAL A 196 40.12 41.60 -37.78
CA VAL A 196 40.26 40.15 -37.57
C VAL A 196 40.03 39.92 -36.07
N ALA A 197 39.01 39.15 -35.71
CA ALA A 197 38.82 38.71 -34.33
C ALA A 197 39.46 37.32 -34.18
N SER A 198 40.65 37.26 -33.58
CA SER A 198 41.28 36.02 -33.12
C SER A 198 40.78 35.71 -31.70
N TYR A 199 40.14 34.56 -31.50
CA TYR A 199 39.77 34.02 -30.20
C TYR A 199 40.97 33.34 -29.56
N SER A 200 41.31 33.71 -28.31
CA SER A 200 42.11 32.88 -27.41
C SER A 200 41.18 32.24 -26.39
N LEU A 201 41.32 30.92 -26.18
CA LEU A 201 40.63 30.14 -25.14
C LEU A 201 41.01 30.60 -23.73
#